data_AF-A0A7D9E2X2-F1
#
_entry.id   AF-A0A7D9E2X2-F1
#
_cell.length_a   1.000
_cell.length_b   1.000
_cell.length_c   1.000
_cell.angle_alpha   90.00
_cell.angle_beta   90.00
_cell.angle_gamma   90.00
#
_symmetry.space_group_name_H-M   'P 1'
#
loop_
_entity.id
_entity.type
_entity.pdbx_description
1 polymer ?
#
loop_
_entity_poly.entity_id
_entity_poly.type
_entity_poly.pdbx_seq_one_letter_code
_entity_poly.pdbx_strand_id
1 'polypeptide(L)'
;MEKCNTVENSPYTELKSSKILPAINMKKAKFSNKPLTIGTLNPLVKEVEYAVRGPIVIRAVKLEKELEKGAQKPFSEVLKANIGDCHAMGQQPITFIRQVLAICMDPSLLDSSQYPQDVKDRVRKVLGACGGGSVGAYTHSSGIELVRQDVAKYIERRDGYPSNASDISLTGGASEGVKEMMKCLQTGGSGKDRAGVMIPIPQYPLYSATISELGAYQINYYLDEDNGWALDIKELKRSVDEARDHCDPKLLCVINPGNPTGQATRE
;
A
#
# COMPACT_ATOMS: atom_id res chain seq x y z
N MET A 1 60.50 21.74 -1.87
CA MET A 1 61.04 20.45 -1.38
C MET A 1 60.42 20.29 -0.01
N GLU A 2 59.42 19.44 0.24
CA GLU A 2 59.35 18.00 -0.01
C GLU A 2 58.09 17.57 -0.79
N LYS A 3 58.21 16.40 -1.41
CA LYS A 3 57.28 15.80 -2.35
C LYS A 3 56.21 15.01 -1.59
N CYS A 4 54.94 15.24 -1.90
CA CYS A 4 53.87 14.32 -1.52
C CYS A 4 53.79 13.23 -2.60
N ASN A 5 54.17 12.00 -2.22
CA ASN A 5 54.13 10.83 -3.09
C ASN A 5 52.68 10.38 -3.31
N THR A 6 52.36 10.18 -4.57
CA THR A 6 51.15 9.56 -5.11
C THR A 6 51.01 8.12 -4.67
N VAL A 7 49.89 7.77 -4.02
CA VAL A 7 49.41 6.38 -3.97
C VAL A 7 48.41 6.21 -5.11
N GLU A 8 48.94 5.73 -6.24
CA GLU A 8 48.17 5.10 -7.30
C GLU A 8 47.67 3.75 -6.78
N ASN A 9 46.36 3.58 -6.67
CA ASN A 9 45.61 2.34 -6.90
C ASN A 9 44.14 2.57 -6.56
N SER A 10 43.46 3.29 -7.45
CA SER A 10 42.00 3.37 -7.49
C SER A 10 41.55 2.64 -8.76
N PRO A 11 40.63 1.65 -8.70
CA PRO A 11 40.26 0.82 -9.84
C PRO A 11 39.32 1.53 -10.84
N TYR A 12 39.26 2.86 -10.82
CA TYR A 12 38.30 3.65 -11.62
C TYR A 12 38.86 4.22 -12.93
N THR A 13 40.04 3.77 -13.38
CA THR A 13 40.61 4.18 -14.66
C THR A 13 40.67 3.00 -15.64
N GLU A 14 39.57 2.79 -16.36
CA GLU A 14 39.54 2.41 -17.79
C GLU A 14 38.08 2.13 -18.23
N LEU A 15 37.27 3.18 -18.38
CA LEU A 15 36.11 3.12 -19.27
C LEU A 15 36.52 3.73 -20.61
N LYS A 16 37.17 2.89 -21.42
CA LYS A 16 37.43 3.17 -22.84
C LYS A 16 36.08 3.35 -23.54
N SER A 17 35.83 4.58 -24.00
CA SER A 17 34.98 4.95 -25.14
C SER A 17 33.86 3.95 -25.49
N SER A 18 32.81 3.91 -24.67
CA SER A 18 31.55 3.27 -25.05
C SER A 18 30.70 4.30 -25.80
N LYS A 19 30.54 4.05 -27.11
CA LYS A 19 29.55 4.63 -28.04
C LYS A 19 28.60 5.64 -27.36
N ILE A 20 28.81 6.94 -27.65
CA ILE A 20 27.83 7.99 -27.41
C ILE A 20 26.49 7.48 -27.93
N LEU A 21 25.52 7.28 -27.04
CA LEU A 21 24.14 6.99 -27.42
C LEU A 21 23.73 8.01 -28.48
N PRO A 22 23.18 7.59 -29.64
CA PRO A 22 22.79 8.54 -30.66
C PRO A 22 21.84 9.54 -30.03
N ALA A 23 22.16 10.83 -30.17
CA ALA A 23 21.32 11.93 -29.71
C ALA A 23 19.87 11.61 -30.05
N ILE A 24 19.02 11.49 -29.02
CA ILE A 24 17.59 11.26 -29.22
C ILE A 24 17.13 12.39 -30.12
N ASN A 25 16.85 12.05 -31.38
CA ASN A 25 16.31 12.99 -32.33
C ASN A 25 14.92 13.33 -31.81
N MET A 26 14.80 14.43 -31.07
CA MET A 26 13.54 15.05 -30.64
C MET A 26 12.78 15.53 -31.89
N LYS A 27 12.41 14.60 -32.77
CA LYS A 27 11.38 14.82 -33.78
C LYS A 27 10.12 15.11 -32.98
N LYS A 28 9.80 16.40 -32.86
CA LYS A 28 8.55 17.02 -32.36
C LYS A 28 7.59 15.97 -31.79
N ALA A 29 7.67 15.72 -30.48
CA ALA A 29 6.55 15.09 -29.79
C ALA A 29 5.33 15.95 -30.13
N LYS A 30 4.40 15.41 -30.93
CA LYS A 30 3.15 16.09 -31.25
C LYS A 30 2.36 16.16 -29.95
N PHE A 31 2.49 17.26 -29.23
CA PHE A 31 1.59 17.56 -28.13
C PHE A 31 0.17 17.57 -28.72
N SER A 32 -0.65 16.63 -28.24
CA SER A 32 -2.06 16.57 -28.61
C SER A 32 -2.73 17.84 -28.07
N ASN A 33 -3.17 18.73 -28.96
CA ASN A 33 -3.99 19.90 -28.60
C ASN A 33 -5.43 19.51 -28.18
N LYS A 34 -5.75 18.21 -28.06
CA LYS A 34 -7.06 17.78 -27.57
C LYS A 34 -7.16 18.07 -26.07
N PRO A 35 -8.20 18.76 -25.60
CA PRO A 35 -8.39 19.02 -24.17
C PRO A 35 -8.56 17.70 -23.41
N LEU A 36 -8.17 17.69 -22.14
CA LEU A 36 -8.45 16.58 -21.24
C LEU A 36 -9.97 16.46 -21.05
N THR A 37 -10.54 15.34 -21.49
CA THR A 37 -11.95 14.96 -21.33
C THR A 37 -12.04 13.50 -20.89
N ILE A 38 -13.21 13.05 -20.46
CA ILE A 38 -13.45 11.62 -20.18
C ILE A 38 -13.11 10.75 -21.41
N GLY A 39 -13.40 11.23 -22.63
CA GLY A 39 -13.09 10.51 -23.86
C GLY A 39 -11.59 10.32 -24.12
N THR A 40 -10.74 11.22 -23.60
CA THR A 40 -9.28 11.19 -23.79
C THR A 40 -8.52 10.62 -22.59
N LEU A 41 -9.22 10.24 -21.51
CA LEU A 41 -8.60 9.66 -20.32
C LEU A 41 -8.10 8.23 -20.61
N ASN A 42 -7.08 7.80 -19.88
CA ASN A 42 -6.59 6.42 -19.89
C ASN A 42 -7.78 5.44 -19.73
N PRO A 43 -8.01 4.52 -20.69
CA PRO A 43 -9.10 3.56 -20.62
C PRO A 43 -9.08 2.74 -19.32
N LEU A 44 -7.91 2.35 -18.84
CA LEU A 44 -7.79 1.58 -17.61
C LEU A 44 -8.38 2.32 -16.40
N VAL A 45 -8.17 3.64 -16.32
CA VAL A 45 -8.72 4.48 -15.25
C VAL A 45 -10.24 4.58 -15.33
N LYS A 46 -10.83 4.48 -16.53
CA LYS A 46 -12.29 4.51 -16.69
C LYS A 46 -12.96 3.22 -16.22
N GLU A 47 -12.24 2.10 -16.28
CA GLU A 47 -12.72 0.78 -15.81
C GLU A 47 -12.48 0.56 -14.30
N VAL A 48 -11.84 1.50 -13.60
CA VAL A 48 -11.62 1.40 -12.16
C VAL A 48 -12.90 1.74 -11.41
N GLU A 49 -13.47 0.75 -10.71
CA GLU A 49 -14.55 0.95 -9.76
C GLU A 49 -14.07 0.72 -8.33
N TYR A 50 -14.27 1.71 -7.45
CA TYR A 50 -13.95 1.62 -6.02
C TYR A 50 -15.20 1.86 -5.16
N ALA A 51 -15.96 0.80 -4.93
CA ALA A 51 -17.31 0.85 -4.39
C ALA A 51 -17.41 1.45 -2.96
N VAL A 52 -16.33 1.46 -2.18
CA VAL A 52 -16.32 1.95 -0.77
C VAL A 52 -16.70 3.44 -0.66
N ARG A 53 -16.63 4.19 -1.77
CA ARG A 53 -17.03 5.62 -1.86
C ARG A 53 -18.02 5.89 -3.00
N GLY A 54 -18.88 4.92 -3.29
CA GLY A 54 -19.83 4.95 -4.39
C GLY A 54 -21.09 5.81 -4.16
N PRO A 55 -22.15 5.61 -4.99
CA PRO A 55 -23.38 6.42 -4.97
C PRO A 55 -24.08 6.50 -3.61
N ILE A 56 -24.02 5.44 -2.80
CA ILE A 56 -24.61 5.41 -1.46
C ILE A 56 -23.93 6.44 -0.56
N VAL A 57 -22.59 6.53 -0.58
CA VAL A 57 -21.83 7.50 0.20
C VAL A 57 -22.13 8.92 -0.27
N ILE A 58 -22.23 9.12 -1.58
CA ILE A 58 -22.62 10.43 -2.16
C ILE A 58 -24.02 10.84 -1.67
N ARG A 59 -24.97 9.90 -1.62
CA ARG A 59 -26.31 10.17 -1.09
C ARG A 59 -26.29 10.44 0.41
N ALA A 60 -25.51 9.68 1.18
CA ALA A 60 -25.33 9.88 2.62
C ALA A 60 -24.86 11.32 2.92
N VAL A 61 -23.83 11.80 2.21
CA VAL A 61 -23.33 13.19 2.36
C VAL A 61 -24.38 14.24 2.00
N LYS A 62 -25.23 13.97 1.00
CA LYS A 62 -26.35 14.87 0.68
C LYS A 62 -27.38 14.91 1.82
N LEU A 63 -27.71 13.75 2.39
CA LEU A 63 -28.65 13.65 3.52
C LEU A 63 -28.13 14.39 4.76
N GLU A 64 -26.84 14.27 5.07
CA GLU A 64 -26.19 15.05 6.15
C GLU A 64 -26.41 16.55 5.96
N LYS A 65 -26.11 17.07 4.75
CA LYS A 65 -26.31 18.48 4.41
C LYS A 65 -27.77 18.92 4.41
N GLU A 66 -28.71 18.02 4.10
CA GLU A 66 -30.15 18.29 4.20
C GLU A 66 -30.57 18.43 5.67
N LEU A 67 -30.11 17.53 6.54
CA LEU A 67 -30.40 17.56 7.97
C LEU A 67 -29.80 18.80 8.64
N GLU A 68 -28.57 19.19 8.31
CA GLU A 68 -27.92 20.42 8.78
C GLU A 68 -28.74 21.69 8.43
N LYS A 69 -29.49 21.66 7.32
CA LYS A 69 -30.38 22.74 6.90
C LYS A 69 -31.79 22.67 7.51
N GLY A 70 -32.01 21.74 8.44
CA GLY A 70 -33.29 21.55 9.13
C GLY A 70 -34.34 20.77 8.33
N ALA A 71 -33.95 20.00 7.31
CA ALA A 71 -34.88 19.16 6.59
C ALA A 71 -35.50 18.10 7.52
N GLN A 72 -36.83 17.97 7.49
CA GLN A 72 -37.55 16.93 8.23
C GLN A 72 -37.37 15.57 7.52
N LYS A 73 -36.81 14.59 8.24
CA LYS A 73 -36.56 13.21 7.79
C LYS A 73 -37.02 12.23 8.88
N PRO A 74 -37.26 10.94 8.56
CA PRO A 74 -37.61 9.93 9.57
C PRO A 74 -36.44 9.53 10.50
N PHE A 75 -35.32 10.26 10.45
CA PHE A 75 -34.11 10.05 11.24
C PHE A 75 -33.45 11.41 11.50
N SER A 76 -32.69 11.52 12.60
CA SER A 76 -32.01 12.76 13.01
C SER A 76 -30.56 12.86 12.53
N GLU A 77 -29.95 11.74 12.14
CA GLU A 77 -28.55 11.67 11.74
C GLU A 77 -28.33 10.58 10.68
N VAL A 78 -27.16 10.64 10.04
CA VAL A 78 -26.70 9.61 9.10
C VAL A 78 -25.53 8.87 9.73
N LEU A 79 -25.76 7.62 10.14
CA LEU A 79 -24.71 6.77 10.68
C LEU A 79 -23.93 6.07 9.55
N LYS A 80 -22.63 6.38 9.44
CA LYS A 80 -21.74 5.82 8.41
C LYS A 80 -21.16 4.46 8.82
N ALA A 81 -21.93 3.39 8.59
CA ALA A 81 -21.50 2.01 8.80
C ALA A 81 -20.82 1.38 7.56
N ASN A 82 -20.22 2.20 6.68
CA ASN A 82 -19.71 1.76 5.38
C ASN A 82 -18.17 1.68 5.30
N ILE A 83 -17.46 2.15 6.33
CA ILE A 83 -15.99 2.18 6.37
C ILE A 83 -15.51 1.74 7.76
N GLY A 84 -14.46 0.91 7.79
CA GLY A 84 -13.77 0.52 9.02
C GLY A 84 -12.91 1.65 9.58
N ASP A 85 -13.52 2.78 9.94
CA ASP A 85 -12.85 3.92 10.57
C ASP A 85 -13.15 3.93 12.08
N CYS A 86 -12.35 3.18 12.84
CA CYS A 86 -12.61 2.97 14.25
C CYS A 86 -12.61 4.27 15.07
N HIS A 87 -11.72 5.22 14.74
CA HIS A 87 -11.66 6.50 15.47
C HIS A 87 -12.86 7.38 15.15
N ALA A 88 -13.32 7.43 13.89
CA ALA A 88 -14.57 8.12 13.55
C ALA A 88 -15.79 7.51 14.26
N MET A 89 -15.72 6.22 14.60
CA MET A 89 -16.73 5.49 15.37
C MET A 89 -16.50 5.53 16.89
N GLY A 90 -15.60 6.40 17.39
CA GLY A 90 -15.43 6.67 18.82
C GLY A 90 -14.38 5.85 19.55
N GLN A 91 -13.64 4.96 18.86
CA GLN A 91 -12.52 4.25 19.47
C GLN A 91 -11.47 5.26 19.97
N GLN A 92 -11.13 5.17 21.26
CA GLN A 92 -10.13 6.06 21.84
C GLN A 92 -8.72 5.70 21.34
N PRO A 93 -7.90 6.68 20.93
CA PRO A 93 -6.56 6.38 20.46
C PRO A 93 -5.65 5.95 21.61
N ILE A 94 -4.68 5.09 21.32
CA ILE A 94 -3.76 4.55 22.32
C ILE A 94 -2.80 5.65 22.81
N THR A 95 -2.83 5.94 24.12
CA THR A 95 -2.07 7.02 24.77
C THR A 95 -0.57 6.96 24.48
N PHE A 96 0.06 5.79 24.63
CA PHE A 96 1.49 5.61 24.39
C PHE A 96 1.90 6.04 22.98
N ILE A 97 1.13 5.63 21.97
CA ILE A 97 1.40 5.98 20.56
C ILE A 97 1.27 7.49 20.36
N ARG A 98 0.22 8.11 20.90
CA ARG A 98 0.02 9.57 20.81
C ARG A 98 1.18 10.34 21.43
N GLN A 99 1.64 9.94 22.60
CA GLN A 99 2.72 10.61 23.31
C GLN A 99 4.05 10.48 22.56
N VAL A 100 4.38 9.28 22.05
CA VAL A 100 5.58 9.09 21.22
C VAL A 100 5.54 9.98 19.98
N LEU A 101 4.41 10.01 19.25
CA LEU A 101 4.28 10.84 18.06
C LEU A 101 4.40 12.33 18.37
N ALA A 102 3.75 12.80 19.45
CA ALA A 102 3.80 14.20 19.84
C ALA A 102 5.23 14.67 20.13
N ILE A 103 6.00 13.91 20.91
CA ILE A 103 7.38 14.28 21.26
C ILE A 103 8.32 14.09 20.05
N CYS A 104 8.06 13.14 19.16
CA CYS A 104 8.82 13.04 17.90
C CYS A 104 8.64 14.29 17.02
N MET A 105 7.45 14.92 17.03
CA MET A 105 7.18 16.17 16.29
C MET A 105 7.73 17.40 17.01
N ASP A 106 7.74 17.40 18.34
CA ASP A 106 8.32 18.46 19.16
C ASP A 106 9.26 17.86 20.23
N PRO A 107 10.55 17.66 19.89
CA PRO A 107 11.52 17.06 20.81
C PRO A 107 11.77 17.87 22.09
N SER A 108 11.36 19.14 22.16
CA SER A 108 11.47 19.95 23.39
C SER A 108 10.66 19.35 24.56
N LEU A 109 9.66 18.53 24.24
CA LEU A 109 8.81 17.84 25.20
C LEU A 109 9.52 16.68 25.94
N LEU A 110 10.73 16.28 25.54
CA LEU A 110 11.50 15.23 26.22
C LEU A 110 11.82 15.57 27.68
N ASP A 111 11.98 16.85 27.99
CA ASP A 111 12.34 17.31 29.35
C ASP A 111 11.10 17.44 30.25
N SER A 112 9.89 17.39 29.69
CA SER A 112 8.65 17.50 30.46
C SER A 112 8.44 16.31 31.39
N SER A 113 8.11 16.58 32.66
CA SER A 113 7.76 15.56 33.66
C SER A 113 6.40 14.90 33.40
N GLN A 114 5.61 15.39 32.44
CA GLN A 114 4.28 14.87 32.13
C GLN A 114 4.31 13.54 31.35
N TYR A 115 5.46 13.19 30.74
CA TYR A 115 5.58 12.00 29.91
C TYR A 115 6.30 10.86 30.64
N PRO A 116 5.77 9.63 30.56
CA PRO A 116 6.42 8.43 31.08
C PRO A 116 7.83 8.20 30.50
N GLN A 117 8.70 7.54 31.27
CA GLN A 117 10.09 7.32 30.86
C GLN A 117 10.21 6.40 29.64
N ASP A 118 9.38 5.36 29.55
CA ASP A 118 9.34 4.42 28.43
C ASP A 118 8.96 5.10 27.10
N VAL A 119 8.08 6.10 27.15
CA VAL A 119 7.77 6.98 26.00
C VAL A 119 9.02 7.75 25.58
N LYS A 120 9.70 8.42 26.53
CA LYS A 120 10.91 9.20 26.24
C LYS A 120 12.01 8.32 25.66
N ASP A 121 12.18 7.11 26.20
CA ASP A 121 13.17 6.15 25.72
C ASP A 121 12.85 5.66 24.31
N ARG A 122 11.56 5.43 24.00
CA ARG A 122 11.13 5.12 22.64
C ARG A 122 11.41 6.27 21.67
N VAL A 123 11.13 7.50 22.06
CA VAL A 123 11.38 8.69 21.24
C VAL A 123 12.88 8.87 20.97
N ARG A 124 13.74 8.77 21.99
CA ARG A 124 15.20 8.87 21.81
C ARG A 124 15.72 7.83 20.82
N LYS A 125 15.22 6.59 20.89
CA LYS A 125 15.57 5.53 19.92
C LYS A 125 15.14 5.89 18.50
N VAL A 126 13.90 6.34 18.33
CA VAL A 126 13.36 6.70 17.00
C VAL A 126 14.12 7.89 16.41
N LEU A 127 14.27 8.99 17.16
CA LEU A 127 14.99 10.18 16.69
C LEU A 127 16.46 9.85 16.40
N GLY A 128 17.12 9.06 17.25
CA GLY A 128 18.50 8.62 17.02
C GLY A 128 18.71 7.78 15.76
N ALA A 129 17.65 7.15 15.24
CA ALA A 129 17.68 6.42 13.98
C ALA A 129 17.34 7.30 12.76
N CYS A 130 16.90 8.53 12.97
CA CYS A 130 16.61 9.49 11.91
C CYS A 130 17.85 10.35 11.59
N GLY A 131 18.00 10.73 10.32
CA GLY A 131 19.02 11.68 9.90
C GLY A 131 18.89 13.00 10.66
N GLY A 132 19.97 13.44 11.32
CA GLY A 132 19.99 14.69 12.09
C GLY A 132 19.04 14.71 13.30
N GLY A 133 18.58 13.56 13.79
CA GLY A 133 17.69 13.51 14.95
C GLY A 133 16.26 13.99 14.64
N SER A 134 15.86 14.06 13.38
CA SER A 134 14.59 14.66 12.95
C SER A 134 13.74 13.70 12.13
N VAL A 135 12.48 13.55 12.50
CA VAL A 135 11.45 12.82 11.73
C VAL A 135 11.06 13.50 10.41
N GLY A 136 11.55 14.71 10.14
CA GLY A 136 11.40 15.39 8.86
C GLY A 136 12.47 15.03 7.83
N ALA A 137 13.50 14.28 8.21
CA ALA A 137 14.55 13.85 7.29
C ALA A 137 14.07 12.72 6.38
N TYR A 138 14.65 12.65 5.17
CA TYR A 138 14.49 11.47 4.32
C TYR A 138 15.01 10.22 5.02
N THR A 139 14.35 9.10 4.77
CA THR A 139 14.79 7.77 5.20
C THR A 139 15.43 7.02 4.03
N HIS A 140 16.01 5.85 4.30
CA HIS A 140 16.24 4.89 3.22
C HIS A 140 14.91 4.57 2.51
N SER A 141 14.94 4.21 1.22
CA SER A 141 13.73 3.99 0.43
C SER A 141 12.83 2.88 0.97
N SER A 142 13.41 1.88 1.65
CA SER A 142 12.65 0.82 2.35
C SER A 142 12.19 1.22 3.76
N GLY A 143 12.56 2.40 4.24
CA GLY A 143 12.20 2.94 5.55
C GLY A 143 13.34 2.92 6.57
N ILE A 144 13.07 3.53 7.74
CA ILE A 144 14.00 3.65 8.86
C ILE A 144 14.49 2.26 9.29
N GLU A 145 15.80 2.06 9.31
CA GLU A 145 16.39 0.74 9.59
C GLU A 145 16.00 0.19 10.96
N LEU A 146 16.05 1.02 12.00
CA LEU A 146 15.61 0.62 13.34
C LEU A 146 14.17 0.09 13.34
N VAL A 147 13.26 0.75 12.60
CA VAL A 147 11.85 0.34 12.53
C VAL A 147 11.73 -1.00 11.79
N ARG A 148 12.47 -1.18 10.69
CA ARG A 148 12.52 -2.47 9.98
C ARG A 148 13.04 -3.60 10.86
N GLN A 149 14.07 -3.35 11.67
CA GLN A 149 14.58 -4.31 12.65
C GLN A 149 13.55 -4.65 13.73
N ASP A 150 12.81 -3.65 14.24
CA ASP A 150 11.74 -3.88 15.22
C ASP A 150 10.57 -4.69 14.62
N VAL A 151 10.21 -4.45 13.35
CA VAL A 151 9.22 -5.26 12.61
C VAL A 151 9.71 -6.70 12.44
N ALA A 152 10.96 -6.91 12.03
CA ALA A 152 11.55 -8.23 11.88
C ALA A 152 11.46 -9.03 13.19
N LYS A 153 11.89 -8.42 14.30
CA LYS A 153 11.81 -9.02 15.64
C LYS A 153 10.37 -9.30 16.06
N TYR A 154 9.41 -8.46 15.66
CA TYR A 154 7.99 -8.70 15.94
C TYR A 154 7.48 -9.94 15.19
N ILE A 155 7.77 -10.05 13.90
CA ILE A 155 7.40 -11.21 13.07
C ILE A 155 8.03 -12.48 13.64
N GLU A 156 9.34 -12.45 13.94
CA GLU A 156 10.04 -13.59 14.51
C GLU A 156 9.45 -14.05 15.84
N ARG A 157 9.10 -13.13 16.74
CA ARG A 157 8.43 -13.48 18.01
C ARG A 157 7.02 -14.04 17.81
N ARG A 158 6.28 -13.53 16.82
CA ARG A 158 4.91 -13.97 16.52
C ARG A 158 4.91 -15.38 15.94
N ASP A 159 5.85 -15.66 15.03
CA ASP A 159 5.84 -16.87 14.20
C ASP A 159 6.79 -17.96 14.73
N GLY A 160 7.79 -17.61 15.53
CA GLY A 160 8.83 -18.54 15.99
C GLY A 160 9.90 -18.86 14.93
N TYR A 161 9.94 -18.11 13.82
CA TYR A 161 10.89 -18.28 12.72
C TYR A 161 11.70 -17.01 12.45
N PRO A 162 12.98 -17.10 12.05
CA PRO A 162 13.81 -15.93 11.76
C PRO A 162 13.18 -15.00 10.71
N SER A 163 13.27 -13.69 10.93
CA SER A 163 12.86 -12.65 9.98
C SER A 163 13.98 -11.64 9.79
N ASN A 164 14.23 -11.20 8.56
CA ASN A 164 15.30 -10.24 8.27
C ASN A 164 14.75 -8.84 7.96
N ALA A 165 15.42 -7.80 8.48
CA ALA A 165 15.11 -6.41 8.21
C ALA A 165 15.36 -6.00 6.75
N SER A 166 16.20 -6.72 6.01
CA SER A 166 16.40 -6.52 4.56
C SER A 166 15.17 -6.83 3.72
N ASP A 167 14.30 -7.71 4.23
CA ASP A 167 13.13 -8.22 3.50
C ASP A 167 11.86 -7.41 3.83
N ILE A 168 12.01 -6.35 4.62
CA ILE A 168 10.92 -5.49 5.10
C ILE A 168 11.02 -4.13 4.41
N SER A 169 9.91 -3.72 3.79
CA SER A 169 9.72 -2.38 3.24
C SER A 169 8.54 -1.70 3.93
N LEU A 170 8.79 -0.52 4.50
CA LEU A 170 7.74 0.34 5.05
C LEU A 170 7.02 1.06 3.91
N THR A 171 5.70 1.19 4.02
CA THR A 171 4.84 1.77 2.99
C THR A 171 3.81 2.72 3.61
N GLY A 172 3.22 3.60 2.81
CA GLY A 172 2.08 4.46 3.15
C GLY A 172 0.79 3.66 3.34
N GLY A 173 0.79 2.77 4.33
CA GLY A 173 -0.27 1.79 4.56
C GLY A 173 -0.22 0.61 3.59
N ALA A 174 -0.96 -0.45 3.92
CA ALA A 174 -0.96 -1.70 3.14
C ALA A 174 -1.39 -1.52 1.68
N SER A 175 -2.23 -0.52 1.39
CA SER A 175 -2.72 -0.24 0.04
C SER A 175 -1.60 0.02 -0.97
N GLU A 176 -0.55 0.74 -0.57
CA GLU A 176 0.60 1.01 -1.44
C GLU A 176 1.40 -0.28 -1.69
N GLY A 177 1.63 -1.09 -0.65
CA GLY A 177 2.32 -2.37 -0.78
C GLY A 177 1.61 -3.34 -1.74
N VAL A 178 0.27 -3.43 -1.67
CA VAL A 178 -0.52 -4.25 -2.61
C VAL A 178 -0.35 -3.77 -4.04
N LYS A 179 -0.44 -2.46 -4.28
CA LYS A 179 -0.28 -1.87 -5.63
C LYS A 179 1.10 -2.13 -6.23
N GLU A 180 2.16 -1.89 -5.46
CA GLU A 180 3.52 -2.10 -5.97
C GLU A 180 3.82 -3.59 -6.19
N MET A 181 3.31 -4.50 -5.33
CA MET A 181 3.46 -5.94 -5.57
C MET A 181 2.77 -6.39 -6.86
N MET A 182 1.53 -5.97 -7.09
CA MET A 182 0.82 -6.30 -8.34
C MET A 182 1.53 -5.73 -9.56
N LYS A 183 2.02 -4.50 -9.47
CA LYS A 183 2.76 -3.82 -10.54
C LYS A 183 4.06 -4.54 -10.89
N CYS A 184 4.82 -5.00 -9.89
CA CYS A 184 6.05 -5.79 -10.10
C CYS A 184 5.79 -7.12 -10.82
N LEU A 185 4.60 -7.70 -10.64
CA LEU A 185 4.21 -8.98 -11.24
C LEU A 185 3.54 -8.83 -12.62
N GLN A 186 3.44 -7.60 -13.15
CA GLN A 186 2.95 -7.38 -14.50
C GLN A 186 3.88 -8.01 -15.54
N THR A 187 3.31 -8.70 -16.52
CA THR A 187 4.06 -9.33 -17.61
C THR A 187 4.44 -8.36 -18.72
N GLY A 188 3.79 -7.18 -18.79
CA GLY A 188 3.85 -6.28 -19.94
C GLY A 188 3.17 -6.82 -21.21
N GLY A 189 2.61 -8.03 -21.15
CA GLY A 189 1.90 -8.68 -22.24
C GLY A 189 0.43 -8.26 -22.32
N SER A 190 -0.25 -8.70 -23.39
CA SER A 190 -1.68 -8.48 -23.62
C SER A 190 -2.38 -9.78 -23.98
N GLY A 191 -3.71 -9.79 -23.99
CA GLY A 191 -4.48 -11.03 -24.27
C GLY A 191 -4.11 -12.13 -23.26
N LYS A 192 -3.75 -13.31 -23.75
CA LYS A 192 -3.33 -14.45 -22.90
C LYS A 192 -2.02 -14.22 -22.15
N ASP A 193 -1.17 -13.29 -22.61
CA ASP A 193 0.13 -13.04 -22.00
C ASP A 193 0.05 -11.97 -20.90
N ARG A 194 -1.13 -11.38 -20.64
CA ARG A 194 -1.32 -10.41 -19.54
C ARG A 194 -1.27 -11.13 -18.19
N ALA A 195 -0.78 -10.45 -17.16
CA ALA A 195 -0.78 -11.01 -15.81
C ALA A 195 -2.21 -11.27 -15.31
N GLY A 196 -2.41 -12.42 -14.69
CA GLY A 196 -3.63 -12.79 -13.97
C GLY A 196 -3.46 -12.71 -12.46
N VAL A 197 -4.44 -12.11 -11.78
CA VAL A 197 -4.47 -11.96 -10.33
C VAL A 197 -5.74 -12.61 -9.79
N MET A 198 -5.56 -13.62 -8.93
CA MET A 198 -6.64 -14.33 -8.26
C MET A 198 -7.08 -13.59 -7.00
N ILE A 199 -8.38 -13.29 -6.89
CA ILE A 199 -8.97 -12.59 -5.74
C ILE A 199 -10.20 -13.35 -5.23
N PRO A 200 -10.48 -13.33 -3.91
CA PRO A 200 -11.65 -14.00 -3.35
C PRO A 200 -12.93 -13.29 -3.80
N ILE A 201 -14.03 -14.00 -3.89
CA ILE A 201 -15.38 -13.42 -3.96
C ILE A 201 -16.15 -13.89 -2.73
N PRO A 202 -16.69 -12.97 -1.90
CA PRO A 202 -16.56 -11.50 -1.97
C PRO A 202 -15.16 -10.97 -1.59
N GLN A 203 -14.84 -9.74 -1.99
CA GLN A 203 -13.52 -9.10 -1.87
C GLN A 203 -13.54 -7.73 -1.18
N TYR A 204 -12.37 -7.33 -0.68
CA TYR A 204 -12.05 -5.93 -0.44
C TYR A 204 -11.81 -5.20 -1.78
N PRO A 205 -12.53 -4.11 -2.12
CA PRO A 205 -12.51 -3.52 -3.47
C PRO A 205 -11.17 -2.96 -3.98
N LEU A 206 -10.18 -2.77 -3.10
CA LEU A 206 -8.83 -2.36 -3.51
C LEU A 206 -8.22 -3.28 -4.56
N TYR A 207 -8.43 -4.59 -4.42
CA TYR A 207 -7.81 -5.58 -5.30
C TYR A 207 -8.35 -5.47 -6.73
N SER A 208 -9.67 -5.51 -6.92
CA SER A 208 -10.29 -5.36 -8.24
C SER A 208 -9.97 -3.99 -8.88
N ALA A 209 -10.01 -2.91 -8.09
CA ALA A 209 -9.65 -1.58 -8.57
C ALA A 209 -8.19 -1.52 -9.07
N THR A 210 -7.26 -2.13 -8.34
CA THR A 210 -5.84 -2.17 -8.71
C THR A 210 -5.60 -3.03 -9.94
N ILE A 211 -6.31 -4.16 -10.07
CA ILE A 211 -6.24 -5.03 -11.25
C ILE A 211 -6.67 -4.26 -12.50
N SER A 212 -7.80 -3.54 -12.44
CA SER A 212 -8.27 -2.67 -13.54
C SER A 212 -7.27 -1.55 -13.84
N GLU A 213 -6.75 -0.87 -12.81
CA GLU A 213 -5.77 0.21 -12.95
C GLU A 213 -4.50 -0.24 -13.70
N LEU A 214 -4.06 -1.47 -13.43
CA LEU A 214 -2.88 -2.06 -14.06
C LEU A 214 -3.18 -2.76 -15.40
N GLY A 215 -4.45 -2.92 -15.78
CA GLY A 215 -4.85 -3.67 -16.98
C GLY A 215 -4.58 -5.18 -16.87
N ALA A 216 -4.50 -5.71 -15.65
CA ALA A 216 -4.34 -7.13 -15.38
C ALA A 216 -5.68 -7.87 -15.55
N TYR A 217 -5.62 -9.20 -15.63
CA TYR A 217 -6.82 -10.05 -15.65
C TYR A 217 -7.25 -10.42 -14.23
N GLN A 218 -8.51 -10.17 -13.91
CA GLN A 218 -9.10 -10.60 -12.65
C GLN A 218 -9.52 -12.07 -12.76
N ILE A 219 -9.00 -12.91 -11.87
CA ILE A 219 -9.39 -14.30 -11.72
C ILE A 219 -10.19 -14.40 -10.41
N ASN A 220 -11.45 -14.80 -10.48
CA ASN A 220 -12.29 -14.94 -9.30
C ASN A 220 -12.17 -16.35 -8.74
N TYR A 221 -11.99 -16.48 -7.43
CA TYR A 221 -12.27 -17.73 -6.72
C TYR A 221 -13.33 -17.48 -5.66
N TYR A 222 -14.31 -18.36 -5.55
CA TYR A 222 -15.45 -18.16 -4.67
C TYR A 222 -15.19 -18.78 -3.28
N LEU A 223 -15.43 -17.99 -2.23
CA LEU A 223 -15.42 -18.50 -0.87
C LEU A 223 -16.71 -19.27 -0.60
N ASP A 224 -16.62 -20.35 0.18
CA ASP A 224 -17.76 -21.22 0.48
C ASP A 224 -18.61 -20.64 1.62
N GLU A 225 -19.69 -19.93 1.26
CA GLU A 225 -20.62 -19.30 2.23
C GLU A 225 -21.22 -20.32 3.21
N ASP A 226 -21.65 -21.48 2.70
CA ASP A 226 -22.29 -22.54 3.50
C ASP A 226 -21.30 -23.18 4.49
N ASN A 227 -20.00 -23.10 4.21
CA ASN A 227 -18.92 -23.54 5.08
C ASN A 227 -18.17 -22.37 5.75
N GLY A 228 -18.88 -21.28 6.06
CA GLY A 228 -18.34 -20.17 6.84
C GLY A 228 -17.27 -19.35 6.12
N TRP A 229 -17.44 -19.16 4.82
CA TRP A 229 -16.53 -18.44 3.91
C TRP A 229 -15.13 -19.07 3.82
N ALA A 230 -15.04 -20.38 3.98
CA ALA A 230 -13.80 -21.12 3.84
C ALA A 230 -13.26 -21.04 2.39
N LEU A 231 -11.94 -21.08 2.27
CA LEU A 231 -11.25 -21.20 1.00
C LEU A 231 -11.14 -22.68 0.62
N ASP A 232 -11.59 -23.05 -0.60
CA ASP A 232 -11.49 -24.40 -1.14
C ASP A 232 -10.40 -24.50 -2.21
N ILE A 233 -9.49 -25.46 -2.05
CA ILE A 233 -8.41 -25.76 -3.00
C ILE A 233 -8.97 -26.23 -4.35
N LYS A 234 -10.09 -26.96 -4.37
CA LYS A 234 -10.71 -27.40 -5.64
C LYS A 234 -11.23 -26.21 -6.43
N GLU A 235 -11.82 -25.23 -5.75
CA GLU A 235 -12.27 -23.98 -6.35
C GLU A 235 -11.09 -23.16 -6.88
N LEU A 236 -10.00 -23.00 -6.08
CA LEU A 236 -8.78 -22.35 -6.57
C LEU A 236 -8.24 -23.00 -7.85
N LYS A 237 -8.23 -24.34 -7.89
CA LYS A 237 -7.78 -25.10 -9.06
C LYS A 237 -8.69 -24.86 -10.27
N ARG A 238 -10.01 -24.90 -10.08
CA ARG A 238 -10.99 -24.60 -11.14
C ARG A 238 -10.75 -23.21 -11.73
N SER A 239 -10.64 -22.19 -10.88
CA SER A 239 -10.43 -20.80 -11.30
C SER A 239 -9.12 -20.58 -12.05
N VAL A 240 -8.01 -21.19 -11.59
CA VAL A 240 -6.73 -21.03 -12.30
C VAL A 240 -6.71 -21.78 -13.62
N ASP A 241 -7.32 -22.98 -13.69
CA ASP A 241 -7.35 -23.78 -14.91
C ASP A 241 -8.20 -23.09 -16.00
N GLU A 242 -9.35 -22.51 -15.65
CA GLU A 242 -10.19 -21.72 -16.56
C GLU A 242 -9.50 -20.42 -17.04
N ALA A 243 -8.73 -19.76 -16.16
CA ALA A 243 -8.09 -18.49 -16.49
C ALA A 243 -6.89 -18.60 -17.44
N ARG A 244 -6.25 -19.77 -17.55
CA ARG A 244 -5.03 -19.98 -18.37
C ARG A 244 -5.23 -19.71 -19.86
N ASP A 245 -6.46 -19.81 -20.36
CA ASP A 245 -6.78 -19.48 -21.74
C ASP A 245 -6.89 -17.96 -21.99
N HIS A 246 -6.89 -17.16 -20.93
CA HIS A 246 -7.21 -15.72 -20.96
C HIS A 246 -6.13 -14.82 -20.36
N CYS A 247 -5.18 -15.38 -19.61
CA CYS A 247 -4.08 -14.68 -18.97
C CYS A 247 -2.96 -15.65 -18.56
N ASP A 248 -1.88 -15.09 -18.01
CA ASP A 248 -0.80 -15.80 -17.32
C ASP A 248 -0.97 -15.60 -15.81
N PRO A 249 -1.56 -16.55 -15.06
CA PRO A 249 -1.80 -16.38 -13.62
C PRO A 249 -0.48 -16.20 -12.84
N LYS A 250 -0.32 -15.05 -12.17
CA LYS A 250 0.91 -14.68 -11.44
C LYS A 250 0.74 -14.53 -9.94
N LEU A 251 -0.45 -14.22 -9.46
CA LEU A 251 -0.67 -13.85 -8.07
C LEU A 251 -1.96 -14.45 -7.52
N LEU A 252 -1.88 -15.01 -6.31
CA LEU A 252 -3.03 -15.39 -5.49
C LEU A 252 -3.11 -14.45 -4.29
N CYS A 253 -4.19 -13.68 -4.19
CA CYS A 253 -4.47 -12.84 -3.03
C CYS A 253 -5.37 -13.59 -2.05
N VAL A 254 -4.93 -13.71 -0.79
CA VAL A 254 -5.72 -14.25 0.33
C VAL A 254 -5.87 -13.16 1.38
N ILE A 255 -7.11 -12.95 1.86
CA ILE A 255 -7.42 -11.96 2.89
C ILE A 255 -7.75 -12.72 4.18
N ASN A 256 -6.86 -12.66 5.18
CA ASN A 256 -7.01 -13.34 6.45
C ASN A 256 -6.55 -12.46 7.63
N PRO A 257 -7.41 -12.15 8.62
CA PRO A 257 -8.85 -12.40 8.63
C PRO A 257 -9.57 -11.72 7.45
N GLY A 258 -10.67 -12.31 6.97
CA GLY A 258 -11.31 -11.87 5.75
C GLY A 258 -12.11 -10.57 5.90
N ASN A 259 -12.16 -9.82 4.82
CA ASN A 259 -12.96 -8.59 4.66
C ASN A 259 -13.61 -8.65 3.26
N PRO A 260 -14.94 -8.68 3.15
CA PRO A 260 -15.95 -8.31 4.16
C PRO A 260 -16.47 -9.45 5.06
N THR A 261 -15.99 -10.67 4.87
CA THR A 261 -16.61 -11.91 5.38
C THR A 261 -16.30 -12.23 6.85
N GLY A 262 -15.24 -11.65 7.43
CA GLY A 262 -14.92 -11.81 8.86
C GLY A 262 -14.45 -13.21 9.27
N GLN A 263 -14.26 -14.14 8.35
CA GLN A 263 -13.70 -15.46 8.63
C GLN A 263 -12.22 -15.39 8.99
N ALA A 264 -11.77 -16.38 9.73
CA ALA A 264 -10.35 -16.65 9.94
C ALA A 264 -10.05 -18.05 9.45
N THR A 265 -9.04 -18.19 8.58
CA THR A 265 -8.58 -19.50 8.14
C THR A 265 -8.06 -20.26 9.34
N ARG A 266 -8.65 -21.43 9.62
CA ARG A 266 -8.23 -22.33 10.70
C ARG A 266 -7.06 -23.19 10.20
N GLU A 267 -6.12 -23.48 11.10
CA GLU A 267 -5.05 -24.47 10.89
C GLU A 267 -5.62 -25.89 10.66
#